data_AF-A0A0B7BWE7-F1
#
_entry.id   AF-A0A0B7BWE7-F1
#
_cell.length_a   1.000
_cell.length_b   1.000
_cell.length_c   1.000
_cell.angle_alpha   90.00
_cell.angle_beta   90.00
_cell.angle_gamma   90.00
#
_symmetry.space_group_name_H-M   'P 1'
#
loop_
_entity.id
_entity.type
_entity.pdbx_description
1 polymer ?
#
loop_
_entity_poly.entity_id
_entity_poly.type
_entity_poly.pdbx_seq_one_letter_code
_entity_poly.pdbx_strand_id
1 'polypeptide(L)'
;YLFYMNIEEMDTSMRICVNKCPENDLVTPRALFDFSQQTGSLLCRYDVNLGDYDYTNRSSLGPCPVLPVYKSESLLNRCIPRDLIQIKDWLKTNVANNIIAHINKSNIFNKALRDLYAS
;
A
#
# COMPACT_ATOMS: atom_id res chain seq x y z
N TYR A 1 -4.62 6.29 5.57
CA TYR A 1 -4.02 4.95 5.38
C TYR A 1 -2.57 5.08 4.91
N LEU A 2 -1.71 4.13 5.22
CA LEU A 2 -0.33 4.06 4.75
C LEU A 2 -0.26 3.21 3.48
N PHE A 3 0.25 3.80 2.40
CA PHE A 3 0.41 3.19 1.10
C PHE A 3 1.90 3.00 0.78
N TYR A 4 2.23 1.92 0.10
CA TYR A 4 3.60 1.57 -0.30
C TYR A 4 3.76 1.79 -1.80
N MET A 5 4.81 2.49 -2.22
CA MET A 5 5.05 2.75 -3.65
C MET A 5 5.32 1.46 -4.43
N ASN A 6 5.87 0.43 -3.76
CA ASN A 6 6.01 -0.92 -4.26
C ASN A 6 5.70 -1.90 -3.12
N ILE A 7 4.60 -2.64 -3.25
CA ILE A 7 4.18 -3.62 -2.24
C ILE A 7 5.04 -4.90 -2.25
N GLU A 8 5.78 -5.17 -3.32
CA GLU A 8 6.70 -6.32 -3.37
C GLU A 8 7.97 -6.02 -2.55
N GLU A 9 8.31 -4.74 -2.39
CA GLU A 9 9.50 -4.24 -1.69
C GLU A 9 9.14 -3.44 -0.42
N MET A 10 8.20 -3.94 0.40
CA MET A 10 7.66 -3.19 1.56
C MET A 10 8.70 -2.60 2.53
N ASP A 11 9.85 -3.26 2.70
CA ASP A 11 10.89 -2.84 3.65
C ASP A 11 11.68 -1.63 3.17
N THR A 12 11.92 -1.57 1.87
CA THR A 12 12.77 -0.58 1.21
C THR A 12 11.96 0.47 0.47
N SER A 13 10.67 0.21 0.22
CA SER A 13 9.80 1.12 -0.50
C SER A 13 9.42 2.35 0.32
N MET A 14 9.40 3.50 -0.35
CA MET A 14 8.80 4.72 0.15
C MET A 14 7.33 4.49 0.47
N ARG A 15 6.92 5.07 1.60
CA ARG A 15 5.54 5.01 2.11
C ARG A 15 4.96 6.41 2.16
N ILE A 16 3.71 6.56 1.76
CA ILE A 16 2.97 7.82 1.85
C ILE A 16 1.62 7.60 2.53
N CYS A 17 1.06 8.67 3.07
CA CYS A 17 -0.28 8.65 3.66
C CYS A 17 -1.31 8.98 2.57
N VAL A 18 -2.36 8.19 2.50
CA VAL A 18 -3.43 8.31 1.51
C VAL A 18 -4.78 8.33 2.22
N ASN A 19 -5.74 9.07 1.70
CA ASN A 19 -7.08 9.16 2.28
C ASN A 19 -7.93 7.93 1.93
N LYS A 20 -7.63 7.27 0.81
CA LYS A 20 -8.33 6.08 0.32
C LYS A 20 -7.33 5.09 -0.28
N CYS A 21 -7.53 3.80 -0.01
CA CYS A 21 -6.79 2.73 -0.69
C CYS A 21 -7.39 2.46 -2.07
N PRO A 22 -6.60 2.02 -3.07
CA PRO A 22 -7.10 1.64 -4.38
C PRO A 22 -8.17 0.54 -4.29
N GLU A 23 -9.35 0.75 -4.87
CA GLU A 23 -10.42 -0.27 -4.88
C GLU A 23 -10.36 -1.20 -6.10
N ASN A 24 -9.64 -0.77 -7.14
CA ASN A 24 -9.41 -1.51 -8.37
C ASN A 24 -7.91 -1.53 -8.68
N ASP A 25 -7.48 -2.49 -9.51
CA ASP A 25 -6.10 -2.53 -9.97
C ASP A 25 -5.83 -1.33 -10.90
N LEU A 26 -4.83 -0.53 -10.55
CA LEU A 26 -4.40 0.61 -11.33
C LEU A 26 -3.18 0.17 -12.14
N VAL A 27 -3.42 -0.19 -13.40
CA VAL A 27 -2.41 -0.79 -14.29
C VAL A 27 -1.71 0.24 -15.19
N THR A 28 -2.24 1.47 -15.28
CA THR A 28 -1.68 2.54 -16.11
C THR A 28 -1.47 3.83 -15.32
N PRO A 29 -0.58 4.72 -15.80
CA PRO A 29 -0.46 6.09 -15.30
C PRO A 29 -1.80 6.83 -15.25
N ARG A 30 -2.59 6.66 -16.31
CA ARG A 30 -3.90 7.26 -16.44
C ARG A 30 -4.88 6.78 -15.35
N ALA A 31 -4.85 5.48 -15.02
CA ALA A 31 -5.67 4.94 -13.93
C ALA A 31 -5.28 5.52 -12.56
N LEU A 32 -3.99 5.81 -12.32
CA LEU A 32 -3.55 6.52 -11.11
C LEU A 32 -4.10 7.95 -11.07
N PHE A 33 -4.04 8.67 -12.19
CA PHE A 33 -4.61 10.01 -12.32
C PHE A 33 -6.11 9.99 -12.04
N ASP A 34 -6.85 9.12 -12.72
CA ASP A 34 -8.31 9.04 -12.60
C ASP A 34 -8.72 8.68 -11.16
N PHE A 35 -7.99 7.75 -10.51
CA PHE A 35 -8.19 7.44 -9.10
C PHE A 35 -7.98 8.66 -8.20
N SER A 36 -6.86 9.38 -8.36
CA SER A 36 -6.57 10.55 -7.53
C SER A 36 -7.56 11.69 -7.77
N GLN A 37 -8.01 11.88 -9.01
CA GLN A 37 -9.02 12.87 -9.36
C GLN A 37 -10.39 12.53 -8.74
N GLN A 38 -10.82 11.27 -8.82
CA GLN A 38 -12.15 10.84 -8.34
C GLN A 38 -12.23 10.77 -6.82
N THR A 39 -11.14 10.39 -6.15
CA THR A 39 -11.14 10.11 -4.71
C THR A 39 -10.51 11.22 -3.87
N GLY A 40 -9.77 12.14 -4.50
CA GLY A 40 -8.90 13.10 -3.80
C GLY A 40 -7.72 12.45 -3.08
N SER A 41 -7.46 11.16 -3.30
CA SER A 41 -6.38 10.41 -2.68
C SER A 41 -5.16 10.37 -3.61
N LEU A 42 -4.08 11.07 -3.24
CA LEU A 42 -2.87 11.13 -4.04
C LEU A 42 -2.00 9.88 -3.81
N LEU A 43 -1.71 9.13 -4.88
CA LEU A 43 -0.85 7.94 -4.82
C LEU A 43 0.62 8.23 -5.18
N CYS A 44 0.89 9.37 -5.80
CA CYS A 44 2.25 9.89 -5.95
C CYS A 44 2.61 10.80 -4.76
N ARG A 45 3.89 11.15 -4.65
CA ARG A 45 4.40 12.12 -3.68
C ARG A 45 3.67 13.45 -3.86
N TYR A 46 3.36 14.12 -2.75
CA TYR A 46 2.41 15.25 -2.75
C TYR A 46 2.90 16.51 -3.48
N ASP A 47 4.18 16.56 -3.83
CA ASP A 47 4.79 17.62 -4.65
C ASP A 47 4.66 17.36 -6.15
N VAL A 48 4.15 16.19 -6.57
CA VAL A 48 3.84 15.87 -7.96
C VAL A 48 2.45 16.40 -8.30
N ASN A 49 2.34 17.26 -9.31
CA ASN A 49 1.03 17.70 -9.79
C ASN A 49 0.32 16.57 -10.53
N LEU A 50 -1.01 16.53 -10.43
CA LEU A 50 -1.83 15.54 -11.14
C LEU A 50 -1.57 15.53 -12.65
N GLY A 51 -1.34 16.70 -13.26
CA GLY A 51 -1.03 16.81 -14.70
C GLY A 51 0.29 16.14 -15.12
N ASP A 52 1.19 15.89 -14.18
CA ASP A 52 2.52 15.33 -14.43
C ASP A 52 2.56 13.81 -14.24
N TYR A 53 1.47 13.17 -13.79
CA TYR A 53 1.42 11.76 -13.45
C TYR A 53 1.87 10.85 -14.61
N ASP A 54 1.48 11.18 -15.85
CA ASP A 54 1.83 10.35 -17.02
C ASP A 54 3.34 10.30 -17.29
N TYR A 55 4.06 11.39 -16.99
CA TYR A 55 5.48 11.55 -17.30
C TYR A 55 6.40 11.32 -16.08
N THR A 56 5.82 11.22 -14.90
CA THR A 56 6.57 11.11 -13.65
C THR A 56 7.16 9.72 -13.46
N ASN A 57 8.43 9.68 -13.03
CA ASN A 57 9.15 8.43 -12.76
C ASN A 57 8.45 7.56 -11.70
N ARG A 58 8.51 6.25 -11.91
CA ARG A 58 7.92 5.24 -11.04
C ARG A 58 9.01 4.33 -10.50
N SER A 59 9.08 4.25 -9.17
CA SER A 59 10.05 3.38 -8.51
C SER A 59 9.57 3.05 -7.11
N SER A 60 10.20 2.07 -6.46
CA SER A 60 9.96 1.78 -5.05
C SER A 60 10.19 2.99 -4.15
N LEU A 61 10.97 3.99 -4.58
CA LEU A 61 11.25 5.24 -3.85
C LEU A 61 10.47 6.44 -4.39
N GLY A 62 9.52 6.21 -5.30
CA GLY A 62 8.72 7.24 -5.93
C GLY A 62 9.43 7.95 -7.08
N PRO A 63 8.99 9.18 -7.43
CA PRO A 63 7.92 9.94 -6.78
C PRO A 63 6.50 9.38 -7.05
N CYS A 64 6.30 8.50 -8.03
CA CYS A 64 5.05 7.74 -8.23
C CYS A 64 5.25 6.23 -7.97
N PRO A 65 4.17 5.47 -7.70
CA PRO A 65 4.27 4.05 -7.39
C PRO A 65 4.60 3.21 -8.62
N VAL A 66 5.18 2.04 -8.39
CA VAL A 66 5.36 1.01 -9.40
C VAL A 66 3.99 0.47 -9.81
N LEU A 67 3.82 0.25 -11.12
CA LEU A 67 2.61 -0.35 -11.68
C LEU A 67 2.83 -1.86 -11.87
N PRO A 68 1.79 -2.69 -11.70
CA PRO A 68 0.44 -2.33 -11.30
C PRO A 68 0.32 -2.02 -9.81
N VAL A 69 -0.53 -1.05 -9.45
CA VAL A 69 -0.95 -0.86 -8.06
C VAL A 69 -2.19 -1.71 -7.81
N TYR A 70 -2.05 -2.74 -6.98
CA TYR A 70 -3.12 -3.70 -6.73
C TYR A 70 -4.26 -3.12 -5.88
N LYS A 71 -5.49 -3.55 -6.16
CA LYS A 71 -6.67 -3.29 -5.34
C LYS A 71 -6.42 -3.75 -3.91
N SER A 72 -6.75 -2.89 -2.96
CA SER A 72 -6.34 -3.01 -1.58
C SER A 72 -7.49 -2.69 -0.62
N GLU A 73 -7.39 -3.23 0.60
CA GLU A 73 -8.23 -2.86 1.74
C GLU A 73 -7.39 -2.18 2.82
N SER A 74 -8.05 -1.37 3.64
CA SER A 74 -7.42 -0.79 4.83
C SER A 74 -7.40 -1.83 5.95
N LEU A 75 -6.23 -2.37 6.25
CA LEU A 75 -5.98 -3.20 7.43
C LEU A 75 -5.00 -2.47 8.35
N LEU A 76 -5.42 -2.18 9.59
CA LEU A 76 -4.61 -1.44 10.58
C LEU A 76 -4.04 -0.12 10.01
N ASN A 77 -4.90 0.64 9.33
CA ASN A 77 -4.55 1.87 8.63
C ASN A 77 -3.49 1.71 7.53
N ARG A 78 -3.30 0.52 6.96
CA ARG A 78 -2.40 0.27 5.83
C ARG A 78 -3.19 -0.26 4.64
N CYS A 79 -2.82 0.15 3.44
CA CYS A 79 -3.36 -0.42 2.21
C CYS A 79 -2.67 -1.75 1.93
N ILE A 80 -3.42 -2.84 2.09
CA ILE A 80 -2.96 -4.20 1.86
C ILE A 80 -3.74 -4.78 0.68
N PRO A 81 -3.08 -5.34 -0.35
CA PRO A 81 -3.77 -5.93 -1.49
C PRO A 81 -4.79 -6.99 -1.05
N ARG A 82 -5.99 -7.00 -1.65
CA ARG A 82 -7.04 -7.98 -1.30
C ARG A 82 -6.66 -9.40 -1.72
N ASP A 83 -6.06 -9.51 -2.91
CA ASP A 83 -5.71 -10.79 -3.51
C ASP A 83 -4.24 -11.13 -3.26
N LEU A 84 -3.82 -11.16 -1.98
CA LEU A 84 -2.43 -11.50 -1.61
C LEU A 84 -1.96 -12.81 -2.24
N ILE A 85 -2.86 -13.78 -2.42
CA ILE A 85 -2.59 -15.10 -3.03
C ILE A 85 -2.15 -14.99 -4.51
N GLN A 86 -2.55 -13.94 -5.22
CA GLN A 86 -2.17 -13.71 -6.61
C GLN A 86 -0.81 -12.99 -6.75
N ILE A 87 -0.28 -12.42 -5.66
CA ILE A 87 1.09 -11.93 -5.61
C ILE A 87 1.98 -13.17 -5.50
N LYS A 88 2.63 -13.52 -6.61
CA LYS A 88 3.50 -14.69 -6.69
C LYS A 88 4.54 -14.60 -5.57
N ASP A 89 4.67 -15.68 -4.80
CA ASP A 89 5.56 -15.76 -3.64
C ASP A 89 5.20 -14.86 -2.42
N TRP A 90 3.98 -14.31 -2.27
CA TRP A 90 3.63 -13.44 -1.12
C TRP A 90 3.92 -14.05 0.28
N LEU A 91 3.74 -15.37 0.41
CA LEU A 91 4.07 -16.15 1.62
C LEU A 91 5.56 -16.40 1.81
N LYS A 92 6.36 -16.34 0.73
CA LYS A 92 7.81 -16.52 0.75
C LYS A 92 8.58 -15.20 0.75
N THR A 93 7.97 -14.11 0.27
CA THR A 93 8.50 -12.77 0.40
C THR A 93 8.38 -12.30 1.83
N ASN A 94 9.36 -11.52 2.27
CA ASN A 94 9.37 -10.88 3.58
C ASN A 94 8.08 -10.08 3.84
N VAL A 95 7.24 -9.76 2.85
CA VAL A 95 5.90 -9.17 2.99
C VAL A 95 5.03 -9.83 4.07
N ALA A 96 4.80 -11.15 4.04
CA ALA A 96 4.00 -11.83 5.07
C ALA A 96 4.70 -11.77 6.43
N ASN A 97 6.01 -12.04 6.47
CA ASN A 97 6.81 -11.96 7.69
C ASN A 97 6.97 -10.53 8.22
N ASN A 98 6.87 -9.48 7.40
CA ASN A 98 7.01 -8.08 7.78
C ASN A 98 5.67 -7.50 8.17
N ILE A 99 4.57 -7.89 7.52
CA ILE A 99 3.23 -7.58 8.01
C ILE A 99 3.06 -8.27 9.36
N ILE A 100 3.36 -9.56 9.46
CA ILE A 100 3.32 -10.33 10.71
C ILE A 100 4.36 -9.80 11.71
N ALA A 101 5.59 -9.45 11.33
CA ALA A 101 6.60 -8.90 12.25
C ALA A 101 6.34 -7.44 12.61
N HIS A 102 5.63 -6.67 11.80
CA HIS A 102 5.20 -5.31 12.14
C HIS A 102 3.97 -5.35 13.05
N ILE A 103 3.04 -6.29 12.82
CA ILE A 103 1.96 -6.64 13.74
C ILE A 103 2.51 -7.21 15.06
N ASN A 104 3.55 -8.07 15.00
CA ASN A 104 4.19 -8.65 16.18
C ASN A 104 5.16 -7.68 16.87
N LYS A 105 5.73 -6.69 16.17
CA LYS A 105 6.48 -5.57 16.80
C LYS A 105 5.56 -4.78 17.71
N SER A 106 4.28 -4.69 17.41
CA SER A 106 3.27 -4.27 18.38
C SER A 106 2.87 -5.43 19.29
N ASN A 107 3.77 -5.85 20.18
CA ASN A 107 3.46 -6.78 21.28
C ASN A 107 2.19 -6.35 22.06
N ILE A 108 1.91 -5.04 22.10
CA ILE A 108 0.68 -4.45 22.66
C ILE A 108 -0.58 -4.88 21.91
N PHE A 109 -0.56 -4.98 20.57
CA PHE A 109 -1.73 -5.37 19.77
C PHE A 109 -2.09 -6.83 19.97
N ASN A 110 -1.07 -7.71 19.96
CA ASN A 110 -1.26 -9.12 20.26
C ASN A 110 -1.70 -9.35 21.72
N LYS A 111 -1.20 -8.53 22.65
CA LYS A 111 -1.65 -8.54 24.06
C LYS A 111 -3.13 -8.12 24.15
N ALA A 112 -3.51 -7.01 23.52
CA ALA A 112 -4.90 -6.52 23.51
C ALA A 112 -5.88 -7.51 22.86
N LEU A 113 -5.49 -8.16 21.77
CA LEU A 113 -6.30 -9.22 21.14
C LEU A 113 -6.43 -10.44 22.05
N ARG A 114 -5.34 -10.89 22.68
CA ARG A 114 -5.39 -12.01 23.64
C ARG A 114 -6.27 -11.69 24.84
N ASP A 115 -6.16 -10.49 25.40
CA ASP A 115 -6.98 -10.05 26.54
C ASP A 115 -8.47 -9.97 26.16
N LEU A 116 -8.79 -9.55 24.93
CA LEU A 116 -10.17 -9.51 24.41
C LEU A 116 -10.78 -10.91 24.21
N TYR A 117 -10.02 -11.87 23.68
CA TYR A 117 -10.49 -13.25 23.46
C TYR A 117 -10.42 -14.13 24.72
N ALA A 118 -9.70 -13.71 25.75
CA ALA A 118 -9.64 -14.36 27.06
C ALA A 118 -10.71 -13.85 28.04
N SER A 119 -11.60 -12.96 27.59
CA SER A 119 -12.74 -12.42 28.35
C SER A 119 -14.06 -13.07 27.96
#